data_AF-A0A3N5QE28-F1
#
_entry.id   AF-A0A3N5QE28-F1
#
_cell.length_a   1.000
_cell.length_b   1.000
_cell.length_c   1.000
_cell.angle_alpha   90.00
_cell.angle_beta   90.00
_cell.angle_gamma   90.00
#
_symmetry.space_group_name_H-M   'P 1'
#
loop_
_entity.id
_entity.type
_entity.pdbx_description
1 polymer ?
#
loop_
_entity_poly.entity_id
_entity_poly.type
_entity_poly.pdbx_seq_one_letter_code
_entity_poly.pdbx_strand_id
1 'polypeptide(L)'
;RVLTKRKRERAPSTRLYYNLVPAEPEKIEIVRLIFDLFVNSDYSMTGITNLLNAQGISPSQKSSATWNIRKVRNVLESWVYIGANEYLGCYKHSVFPSVVDKAIFFEAQAKMARKQIDLQ
;
A
#
# COMPACT_ATOMS: atom_id res chain seq x y z
N ARG A 1 -46.28 -3.59 36.49
CA ARG A 1 -45.89 -3.44 35.06
C ARG A 1 -44.47 -4.00 34.93
N VAL A 2 -44.29 -5.21 34.38
CA VAL A 2 -42.98 -5.91 34.32
C VAL A 2 -42.26 -5.56 33.02
N LEU A 3 -41.05 -5.01 33.11
CA LEU A 3 -40.16 -4.73 31.97
C LEU A 3 -39.41 -6.01 31.61
N THR A 4 -39.85 -6.70 30.56
CA THR A 4 -39.10 -7.84 30.01
C THR A 4 -37.92 -7.33 29.18
N LYS A 5 -36.70 -7.68 29.60
CA LYS A 5 -35.48 -7.42 28.83
C LYS A 5 -35.52 -8.21 27.53
N ARG A 6 -35.80 -7.55 26.41
CA ARG A 6 -35.65 -8.15 25.07
C ARG A 6 -34.18 -8.53 24.87
N LYS A 7 -33.92 -9.83 24.88
CA LYS A 7 -32.67 -10.45 24.44
C LYS A 7 -32.42 -9.95 23.01
N ARG A 8 -31.44 -9.06 22.82
CA ARG A 8 -31.03 -8.61 21.49
C ARG A 8 -30.46 -9.83 20.76
N GLU A 9 -31.24 -10.39 19.86
CA GLU A 9 -30.75 -11.33 18.86
C GLU A 9 -29.68 -10.58 18.05
N ARG A 10 -28.42 -11.02 18.16
CA ARG A 10 -27.34 -10.49 17.33
C ARG A 10 -27.59 -11.01 15.92
N ALA A 11 -27.85 -10.11 14.98
CA ALA A 11 -27.91 -10.43 13.57
C ALA A 11 -26.64 -11.20 13.17
N PRO A 12 -26.75 -12.21 12.27
CA PRO A 12 -25.59 -12.96 11.81
C PRO A 12 -24.59 -11.95 11.23
N SER A 13 -23.34 -11.99 11.71
CA SER A 13 -22.29 -11.11 11.22
C SER A 13 -22.22 -11.27 9.70
N THR A 14 -22.66 -10.25 8.97
CA THR A 14 -22.42 -10.13 7.54
C THR A 14 -20.92 -10.29 7.38
N ARG A 15 -20.47 -11.45 6.89
CA ARG A 15 -19.09 -11.60 6.41
C ARG A 15 -18.95 -10.50 5.38
N LEU A 16 -18.26 -9.43 5.76
CA LEU A 16 -17.93 -8.34 4.86
C LEU A 16 -16.98 -8.97 3.83
N TYR A 17 -17.54 -9.45 2.73
CA TYR A 17 -16.77 -9.66 1.52
C TYR A 17 -16.33 -8.26 1.11
N TYR A 18 -15.10 -7.91 1.48
CA TYR A 18 -14.44 -6.72 0.97
C TYR A 18 -14.27 -6.95 -0.53
N ASN A 19 -15.23 -6.44 -1.31
CA ASN A 19 -15.04 -6.30 -2.75
C ASN A 19 -13.92 -5.27 -2.91
N LEU A 20 -12.71 -5.76 -3.20
CA LEU A 20 -11.57 -4.93 -3.57
C LEU A 20 -11.88 -4.32 -4.94
N VAL A 21 -12.57 -3.18 -4.92
CA VAL A 21 -12.78 -2.37 -6.12
C VAL A 21 -11.39 -1.91 -6.59
N PRO A 22 -11.07 -2.01 -7.89
CA PRO A 22 -9.83 -1.46 -8.42
C PRO A 22 -9.68 -0.02 -7.95
N ALA A 23 -8.56 0.28 -7.31
CA ALA A 23 -8.26 1.64 -6.87
C ALA A 23 -8.36 2.60 -8.06
N GLU A 24 -8.59 3.90 -7.78
CA GLU A 24 -8.64 4.89 -8.84
C GLU A 24 -7.37 4.82 -9.71
N PRO A 25 -7.52 4.83 -11.05
CA PRO A 25 -6.42 4.54 -11.98
C PRO A 25 -5.21 5.45 -11.76
N GLU A 26 -5.45 6.72 -11.41
CA GLU A 26 -4.41 7.69 -11.07
C GLU A 26 -3.50 7.21 -9.92
N LYS A 27 -4.07 6.57 -8.89
CA LYS A 27 -3.31 6.07 -7.74
C LYS A 27 -2.46 4.86 -8.11
N ILE A 28 -2.99 4.01 -9.00
CA ILE A 28 -2.27 2.86 -9.53
C ILE A 28 -1.05 3.33 -10.33
N GLU A 29 -1.21 4.36 -11.15
CA GLU A 29 -0.13 4.94 -11.94
C GLU A 29 0.96 5.56 -11.05
N ILE A 30 0.59 6.30 -10.00
CA ILE A 30 1.56 6.87 -9.06
C ILE A 30 2.37 5.77 -8.36
N VAL A 31 1.73 4.66 -7.96
CA VAL A 31 2.44 3.52 -7.36
C VAL A 31 3.44 2.95 -8.36
N ARG A 32 3.02 2.71 -9.60
CA ARG A 32 3.93 2.21 -10.65
C ARG A 32 5.11 3.15 -10.87
N LEU A 33 4.85 4.46 -10.94
CA LEU A 33 5.88 5.49 -11.06
C LEU A 33 6.88 5.44 -9.89
N ILE A 34 6.40 5.26 -8.65
CA ILE A 34 7.28 5.15 -7.47
C ILE A 34 8.22 3.94 -7.59
N PHE A 35 7.69 2.77 -7.98
CA PHE A 35 8.51 1.58 -8.17
C PHE A 35 9.50 1.74 -9.31
N ASP A 36 9.08 2.32 -10.44
CA ASP A 36 9.93 2.58 -11.59
C ASP A 36 11.08 3.55 -11.25
N LEU A 37 10.77 4.66 -10.59
CA LEU A 37 11.78 5.63 -10.14
C LEU A 37 12.78 5.00 -9.16
N PHE A 38 12.29 4.15 -8.25
CA PHE A 38 13.12 3.56 -7.22
C PHE A 38 14.01 2.43 -7.75
N VAL A 39 13.48 1.57 -8.63
CA VAL A 39 14.17 0.39 -9.14
C VAL A 39 14.95 0.72 -10.41
N ASN A 40 14.28 1.22 -11.45
CA ASN A 40 14.85 1.39 -12.77
C ASN A 40 15.65 2.69 -12.92
N SER A 41 15.24 3.76 -12.23
CA SER A 41 15.90 5.08 -12.34
C SER A 41 16.84 5.40 -11.18
N ASP A 42 17.04 4.45 -10.27
CA ASP A 42 17.93 4.55 -9.11
C ASP A 42 17.68 5.72 -8.12
N TYR A 43 16.51 6.34 -8.12
CA TYR A 43 16.21 7.46 -7.23
C TYR A 43 16.23 7.06 -5.74
N SER A 44 16.68 7.99 -4.90
CA SER A 44 16.50 7.87 -3.45
C SER A 44 15.05 8.16 -3.05
N MET A 45 14.60 7.61 -1.91
CA MET A 45 13.25 7.88 -1.40
C MET A 45 13.00 9.39 -1.21
N THR A 46 14.01 10.14 -0.75
CA THR A 46 13.96 11.60 -0.63
C THR A 46 13.84 12.29 -2.00
N GLY A 47 14.57 11.79 -3.00
CA GLY A 47 14.45 12.26 -4.38
C GLY A 47 13.03 12.05 -4.93
N ILE A 48 12.46 10.87 -4.71
CA ILE A 48 11.09 10.54 -5.11
C ILE A 48 10.09 11.46 -4.41
N THR A 49 10.22 11.70 -3.10
CA THR A 49 9.30 12.61 -2.39
C THR A 49 9.36 14.03 -2.92
N ASN A 50 10.56 14.53 -3.20
CA ASN A 50 10.74 15.88 -3.72
C ASN A 50 10.15 16.02 -5.12
N LEU A 51 10.38 15.02 -5.98
CA LEU A 51 9.83 14.97 -7.32
C LEU A 51 8.30 14.96 -7.30
N LEU A 52 7.68 14.06 -6.52
CA LEU A 52 6.22 13.95 -6.44
C LEU A 52 5.58 15.22 -5.87
N ASN A 53 6.19 15.83 -4.85
CA ASN A 53 5.71 17.10 -4.29
C ASN A 53 5.88 18.26 -5.27
N ALA A 54 6.98 18.32 -6.02
CA ALA A 54 7.22 19.34 -7.03
C ALA A 54 6.24 19.24 -8.21
N GLN A 55 5.81 18.02 -8.54
CA GLN A 55 4.75 17.77 -9.53
C GLN A 55 3.33 18.06 -9.00
N GLY A 56 3.18 18.44 -7.73
CA GLY A 56 1.88 18.69 -7.10
C GLY A 56 1.05 17.42 -6.88
N ILE A 57 1.66 16.24 -6.99
CA ILE A 57 0.98 14.96 -6.80
C ILE A 57 0.76 14.76 -5.29
N SER A 58 -0.49 14.63 -4.88
CA SER A 58 -0.83 14.34 -3.49
C SER A 58 -1.14 12.85 -3.29
N PRO A 59 -0.73 12.24 -2.16
CA PRO A 59 -0.96 10.83 -1.84
C PRO A 59 -2.42 10.53 -1.48
N SER A 60 -3.26 11.55 -1.28
CA SER A 60 -4.67 11.41 -0.94
C SER A 60 -5.46 12.59 -1.51
N GLN A 61 -6.54 12.30 -2.25
CA GLN A 61 -7.44 13.32 -2.80
C GLN A 61 -8.21 14.09 -1.70
N LYS A 62 -8.38 13.49 -0.52
CA LYS A 62 -9.21 14.07 0.56
C LYS A 62 -8.44 15.06 1.45
N SER A 63 -7.12 15.17 1.28
CA SER A 63 -6.30 16.04 2.13
C SER A 63 -5.16 16.64 1.31
N SER A 64 -4.81 17.90 1.57
CA SER A 64 -3.57 18.55 1.11
C SER A 64 -2.33 17.95 1.80
N ALA A 65 -2.23 16.63 1.80
CA ALA A 65 -1.11 15.94 2.39
C ALA A 65 0.02 15.91 1.37
N THR A 66 1.24 16.13 1.82
CA THR A 66 2.44 16.00 0.99
C THR A 66 3.02 14.58 1.08
N TRP A 67 3.81 14.20 0.09
CA TRP A 67 4.65 13.02 0.16
C TRP A 67 5.78 13.22 1.17
N ASN A 68 5.99 12.21 2.00
CA ASN A 68 7.14 12.13 2.89
C ASN A 68 7.83 10.77 2.71
N ILE A 69 9.06 10.67 3.20
CA ILE A 69 9.89 9.47 3.01
C ILE A 69 9.18 8.23 3.57
N ARG A 70 8.48 8.39 4.71
CA ARG A 70 7.70 7.31 5.34
C ARG A 70 6.57 6.79 4.44
N LYS A 71 5.84 7.67 3.75
CA LYS A 71 4.78 7.25 2.82
C LYS A 71 5.35 6.52 1.62
N VAL A 72 6.44 7.01 1.04
CA VAL A 72 7.12 6.32 -0.08
C VAL A 72 7.62 4.94 0.36
N ARG A 73 8.25 4.87 1.54
CA ARG A 73 8.65 3.59 2.15
C ARG A 73 7.47 2.63 2.32
N ASN A 74 6.37 3.10 2.92
CA ASN A 74 5.18 2.27 3.10
C ASN A 74 4.62 1.75 1.76
N VAL A 75 4.73 2.52 0.68
CA VAL A 75 4.33 2.07 -0.66
C VAL A 75 5.23 0.94 -1.13
N LEU A 76 6.55 1.11 -1.03
CA LEU A 76 7.54 0.13 -1.45
C LEU A 76 7.48 -1.17 -0.62
N GLU A 77 7.16 -1.08 0.67
CA GLU A 77 7.03 -2.22 1.60
C GLU A 77 5.68 -2.95 1.53
N SER A 78 4.66 -2.36 0.90
CA SER A 78 3.32 -2.93 0.92
C SER A 78 3.16 -4.09 -0.06
N TRP A 79 2.96 -5.28 0.51
CA TRP A 79 2.66 -6.53 -0.20
C TRP A 79 1.34 -6.50 -0.98
N VAL A 80 0.47 -5.54 -0.68
CA VAL A 80 -0.78 -5.33 -1.41
C VAL A 80 -0.48 -5.10 -2.89
N TYR A 81 0.57 -4.36 -3.26
CA TYR A 81 0.79 -4.06 -4.67
C TYR A 81 1.19 -5.24 -5.55
N ILE A 82 1.61 -6.37 -4.96
CA ILE A 82 1.85 -7.64 -5.65
C ILE A 82 0.67 -8.63 -5.57
N GLY A 83 -0.51 -8.16 -5.14
CA GLY A 83 -1.69 -8.99 -5.01
C GLY A 83 -1.70 -9.91 -3.78
N ALA A 84 -0.89 -9.58 -2.77
CA ALA A 84 -0.80 -10.35 -1.53
C ALA A 84 -1.53 -9.64 -0.39
N ASN A 85 -2.26 -10.44 0.41
CA ASN A 85 -2.89 -9.96 1.64
C ASN A 85 -2.17 -10.57 2.83
N GLU A 86 -1.88 -9.74 3.83
CA GLU A 86 -1.35 -10.19 5.11
C GLU A 86 -2.47 -10.15 6.16
N TYR A 87 -2.68 -11.27 6.85
CA TYR A 87 -3.61 -11.35 7.96
C TYR A 87 -2.99 -12.18 9.09
N LEU A 88 -2.78 -11.54 10.25
CA LEU A 88 -2.17 -12.18 11.44
C LEU A 88 -0.83 -12.89 11.14
N GLY A 89 0.01 -12.29 10.29
CA GLY A 89 1.30 -12.87 9.87
C GLY A 89 1.20 -13.96 8.80
N CYS A 90 0.00 -14.33 8.36
CA CYS A 90 -0.21 -15.23 7.23
C CYS A 90 -0.34 -14.42 5.94
N TYR A 91 0.53 -14.73 4.96
CA TYR A 91 0.47 -14.13 3.63
C TYR A 91 -0.32 -15.03 2.69
N LYS A 92 -1.38 -14.48 2.10
CA LYS A 92 -2.12 -15.11 1.00
C LYS A 92 -1.81 -14.36 -0.29
N HIS A 93 -1.19 -15.04 -1.24
CA HIS A 93 -0.88 -14.48 -2.56
C HIS A 93 -2.06 -14.64 -3.53
N SER A 94 -2.06 -13.81 -4.58
CA SER A 94 -3.06 -13.84 -5.66
C SER A 94 -4.51 -13.67 -5.18
N VAL A 95 -4.71 -12.85 -4.15
CA VAL A 95 -6.05 -12.52 -3.63
C VAL A 95 -6.73 -11.50 -4.54
N PHE A 96 -5.96 -10.67 -5.23
CA PHE A 96 -6.42 -9.61 -6.12
C PHE A 96 -5.38 -9.34 -7.22
N PRO A 97 -5.76 -8.64 -8.31
CA PRO A 97 -4.83 -8.30 -9.39
C PRO A 97 -3.62 -7.53 -8.87
N SER A 98 -2.43 -7.95 -9.27
CA SER A 98 -1.18 -7.27 -8.94
C SER A 98 -1.08 -5.95 -9.70
N VAL A 99 -0.73 -4.88 -8.99
CA VAL A 99 -0.50 -3.56 -9.56
C VAL A 99 0.89 -3.46 -10.18
N VAL A 100 1.86 -4.09 -9.52
CA VAL A 100 3.28 -4.14 -9.87
C VAL A 100 3.71 -5.59 -9.99
N ASP A 101 4.63 -5.87 -10.90
CA ASP A 101 5.20 -7.22 -11.03
C ASP A 101 6.01 -7.60 -9.78
N LYS A 102 5.97 -8.89 -9.44
CA LYS A 102 6.68 -9.44 -8.28
C LYS A 102 8.19 -9.23 -8.41
N ALA A 103 8.74 -9.32 -9.62
CA ALA A 103 10.16 -9.11 -9.88
C ALA A 103 10.61 -7.71 -9.41
N ILE A 104 9.91 -6.67 -9.86
CA ILE A 104 10.19 -5.26 -9.51
C ILE A 104 10.05 -5.06 -8.00
N PHE A 105 9.02 -5.66 -7.38
CA PHE A 105 8.82 -5.56 -5.94
C PHE A 105 9.99 -6.17 -5.15
N PHE A 106 10.40 -7.40 -5.48
CA PHE A 106 11.51 -8.05 -4.78
C PHE A 106 12.84 -7.36 -5.02
N GLU A 107 13.03 -6.76 -6.19
CA GLU A 107 14.20 -5.93 -6.48
C GLU A 107 14.22 -4.67 -5.60
N ALA A 108 13.08 -3.99 -5.44
CA ALA A 108 12.94 -2.87 -4.52
C ALA A 108 13.26 -3.30 -3.07
N GLN A 109 12.75 -4.45 -2.62
CA GLN A 109 13.06 -4.98 -1.29
C GLN A 109 14.55 -5.26 -1.11
N ALA A 110 15.18 -5.92 -2.08
CA ALA A 110 16.62 -6.20 -2.04
C ALA A 110 17.44 -4.91 -1.96
N LYS A 111 17.06 -3.88 -2.72
CA LYS A 111 17.71 -2.57 -2.68
C LYS A 111 17.55 -1.86 -1.33
N MET A 112 16.39 -1.95 -0.71
CA MET A 112 16.17 -1.42 0.64
C MET A 112 17.00 -2.16 1.69
N ALA A 113 17.07 -3.49 1.61
CA ALA A 113 17.85 -4.31 2.52
C ALA A 113 19.36 -4.00 2.43
N ARG A 114 19.91 -3.85 1.22
CA ARG A 114 21.32 -3.45 1.01
C ARG A 114 21.66 -2.15 1.75
N LYS A 115 20.84 -1.11 1.56
CA LYS A 115 21.04 0.19 2.22
C LYS A 115 20.98 0.12 3.75
N GLN A 116 20.29 -0.87 4.31
CA GLN A 116 20.20 -1.05 5.74
C GLN A 116 21.42 -1.76 6.33
N ILE A 117 22.09 -2.60 5.52
CA ILE A 117 23.32 -3.30 5.90
C ILE A 117 24.53 -2.34 5.90
N ASP A 118 24.62 -1.42 4.93
CA ASP A 118 25.74 -0.47 4.81
C ASP A 118 25.80 0.60 5.93
N LEU A 119 24.80 0.66 6.81
CA LEU A 119 24.71 1.60 7.94
C LEU A 119 25.02 0.95 9.30
N GLN A 120 25.42 -0.33 9.33
CA GLN A 120 25.86 -1.06 10.52
C GLN A 120 27.38 -1.19 10.56
#